data_AF-A0A0H2X7V5-F1
#
_entry.id   AF-A0A0H2X7V5-F1
#
_cell.length_a   1.000
_cell.length_b   1.000
_cell.length_c   1.000
_cell.angle_alpha   90.00
_cell.angle_beta   90.00
_cell.angle_gamma   90.00
#
_symmetry.space_group_name_H-M   'P 1'
#
loop_
_entity.id
_entity.type
_entity.pdbx_description
1 polymer ?
#
loop_
_entity_poly.entity_id
_entity_poly.type
_entity_poly.pdbx_seq_one_letter_code
_entity_poly.pdbx_strand_id
1 'polypeptide(L)'
;MTTRMLRWPLAVALATVLAGCGQQSEQQQLDALRSGLQYRGYRQFSEHGLPVAFAAYQRGGSLLDTPPEPLTADDICMLHAMLSYTALSANKLLPAIAEADLLERDCGSQGALIATALRSVAFERKHWPQLAQRSSDSLWKHDANPDDTLTTLLMLHVVMAYAAIQDKRWDAAVLHADAIGLAVRAPWLGELARVGQDFAEHRLLEGLRRLKRLSENPKVPPDVRAELQALITRIEAESGDLDSSWAIARILTRFMWQAIEQNAAPATRDLMRFAEQQTSKLGPDALRQGWRARWTRWWAKAQTFWQDAAPASDKNADAAPAAPAPATQ
;
A
#
# COMPACT_ATOMS: atom_id res chain seq x y z
N MET A 1 -44.83 -29.71 -48.09
CA MET A 1 -45.20 -29.10 -46.79
C MET A 1 -44.27 -29.70 -45.74
N THR A 2 -43.13 -29.07 -45.41
CA THR A 2 -42.87 -27.96 -44.46
C THR A 2 -42.10 -28.49 -43.25
N THR A 3 -40.79 -28.67 -43.39
CA THR A 3 -39.84 -28.82 -42.27
C THR A 3 -38.53 -28.11 -42.64
N ARG A 4 -38.62 -26.80 -42.86
CA ARG A 4 -37.46 -25.96 -43.22
C ARG A 4 -37.43 -24.65 -42.44
N MET A 5 -37.74 -24.64 -41.14
CA MET A 5 -37.70 -23.41 -40.34
C MET A 5 -37.23 -23.57 -38.88
N LEU A 6 -36.47 -24.62 -38.54
CA LEU A 6 -36.00 -24.82 -37.15
C LEU A 6 -34.50 -25.15 -37.02
N ARG A 7 -33.65 -24.52 -37.84
CA ARG A 7 -32.18 -24.61 -37.69
C ARG A 7 -31.49 -23.29 -37.43
N TRP A 8 -32.20 -22.17 -37.59
CA TRP A 8 -31.67 -20.83 -37.38
C TRP A 8 -31.67 -20.35 -35.92
N PRO A 9 -32.68 -20.62 -35.07
CA PRO A 9 -32.63 -20.10 -33.69
C PRO A 9 -31.55 -20.81 -32.86
N LEU A 10 -31.25 -22.09 -33.14
CA LEU A 10 -30.21 -22.84 -32.44
C LEU A 10 -28.80 -22.35 -32.82
N ALA A 11 -28.58 -21.99 -34.09
CA ALA A 11 -27.30 -21.47 -34.56
C ALA A 11 -27.01 -20.05 -34.03
N VAL A 12 -28.05 -19.21 -33.89
CA VAL A 12 -27.92 -17.88 -33.28
C VAL A 12 -27.70 -17.97 -31.76
N ALA A 13 -28.37 -18.90 -31.07
CA ALA A 13 -28.15 -19.16 -29.65
C ALA A 13 -26.75 -19.76 -29.36
N LEU A 14 -26.23 -20.62 -30.25
CA LEU A 14 -24.85 -21.12 -30.14
C LEU A 14 -23.81 -20.03 -30.46
N ALA A 15 -24.12 -19.13 -31.40
CA ALA A 15 -23.24 -18.01 -31.77
C ALA A 15 -23.17 -16.94 -30.67
N THR A 16 -24.25 -16.68 -29.92
CA THR A 16 -24.21 -15.77 -28.76
C THR A 16 -23.47 -16.38 -27.56
N VAL A 17 -23.51 -17.71 -27.38
CA VAL A 17 -22.70 -18.39 -26.35
C VAL A 17 -21.22 -18.41 -26.72
N LEU A 18 -20.86 -18.49 -28.00
CA LEU A 18 -19.46 -18.46 -28.45
C LEU A 18 -18.86 -17.05 -28.57
N ALA A 19 -19.68 -16.01 -28.75
CA ALA A 19 -19.24 -14.60 -28.72
C ALA A 19 -19.06 -14.03 -27.30
N GLY A 20 -19.51 -14.76 -26.26
CA GLY A 20 -19.40 -14.36 -24.85
C GLY A 20 -18.08 -14.71 -24.16
N CYS A 21 -17.13 -15.37 -24.84
CA CYS A 21 -15.83 -15.72 -24.29
C CYS A 21 -14.79 -14.58 -24.39
N GLY A 22 -15.24 -13.33 -24.28
CA GLY A 22 -14.34 -12.20 -24.02
C GLY A 22 -14.00 -12.19 -22.54
N GLN A 23 -12.73 -12.37 -22.18
CA GLN A 23 -12.28 -12.21 -20.79
C GLN A 23 -12.65 -10.79 -20.34
N GLN A 24 -13.42 -10.66 -19.25
CA GLN A 24 -13.88 -9.36 -18.76
C GLN A 24 -12.70 -8.43 -18.53
N SER A 25 -12.82 -7.17 -18.94
CA SER A 25 -11.79 -6.16 -18.64
C SER A 25 -11.67 -5.97 -17.12
N GLU A 26 -10.51 -5.51 -16.63
CA GLU A 26 -10.33 -5.25 -15.20
C GLU A 26 -11.39 -4.28 -14.65
N GLN A 27 -11.80 -3.29 -15.46
CA GLN A 27 -12.88 -2.37 -15.11
C GLN A 27 -14.24 -3.10 -14.97
N GLN A 28 -14.57 -3.98 -15.91
CA GLN A 28 -15.80 -4.79 -15.83
C GLN A 28 -15.77 -5.72 -14.61
N GLN A 29 -14.61 -6.26 -14.25
CA GLN A 29 -14.44 -7.08 -13.04
C GLN A 29 -14.65 -6.26 -11.76
N LEU A 30 -14.15 -5.02 -11.73
CA LEU A 30 -14.40 -4.08 -10.63
C LEU A 30 -15.89 -3.71 -10.53
N ASP A 31 -16.54 -3.41 -11.65
CA ASP A 31 -17.97 -3.06 -11.69
C ASP A 31 -18.84 -4.26 -11.29
N ALA A 32 -18.46 -5.47 -11.70
CA ALA A 32 -19.10 -6.72 -11.27
C ALA A 32 -18.93 -6.94 -9.74
N LEU A 33 -17.73 -6.67 -9.20
CA LEU A 33 -17.48 -6.73 -7.76
C LEU A 33 -18.37 -5.73 -7.02
N ARG A 34 -18.44 -4.47 -7.48
CA ARG A 34 -19.21 -3.40 -6.84
C ARG A 34 -20.73 -3.60 -6.93
N SER A 35 -21.22 -4.22 -8.00
CA SER A 35 -22.64 -4.56 -8.17
C SER A 35 -23.06 -5.82 -7.40
N GLY A 36 -22.09 -6.64 -7.00
CA GLY A 36 -22.30 -7.86 -6.21
C GLY A 36 -22.98 -7.61 -4.86
N LEU A 37 -23.86 -8.53 -4.46
CA LEU A 37 -24.59 -8.46 -3.18
C LEU A 37 -23.65 -8.44 -1.96
N GLN A 38 -22.56 -9.19 -2.01
CA GLN A 38 -21.59 -9.24 -0.89
C GLN A 38 -20.90 -7.89 -0.69
N TYR A 39 -20.47 -7.24 -1.77
CA TYR A 39 -19.87 -5.92 -1.70
C TYR A 39 -20.87 -4.88 -1.20
N ARG A 40 -22.07 -4.84 -1.79
CA ARG A 40 -23.11 -3.89 -1.38
C ARG A 40 -23.55 -4.10 0.06
N GLY A 41 -23.73 -5.35 0.48
CA GLY A 41 -24.09 -5.70 1.85
C GLY A 41 -23.01 -5.31 2.86
N TYR A 42 -21.74 -5.61 2.56
CA TYR A 42 -20.62 -5.19 3.40
C TYR A 42 -20.53 -3.66 3.47
N ARG A 43 -20.57 -2.98 2.33
CA ARG A 43 -20.47 -1.52 2.27
C ARG A 43 -21.61 -0.86 3.05
N GLN A 44 -22.85 -1.31 2.85
CA GLN A 44 -24.02 -0.83 3.60
C GLN A 44 -23.84 -1.02 5.11
N PHE A 45 -23.33 -2.18 5.52
CA PHE A 45 -23.06 -2.47 6.94
C PHE A 45 -21.93 -1.60 7.49
N SER A 46 -20.85 -1.39 6.75
CA SER A 46 -19.76 -0.52 7.20
C SER A 46 -20.21 0.94 7.29
N GLU A 47 -20.86 1.44 6.24
CA GLU A 47 -21.33 2.82 6.12
C GLU A 47 -22.35 3.21 7.19
N HIS A 48 -23.31 2.33 7.50
CA HIS A 48 -24.40 2.66 8.42
C HIS A 48 -24.32 1.92 9.76
N GLY A 49 -23.77 0.71 9.76
CA GLY A 49 -23.68 -0.13 10.96
C GLY A 49 -22.57 0.33 11.91
N LEU A 50 -21.41 0.79 11.41
CA LEU A 50 -20.34 1.28 12.28
C LEU A 50 -20.77 2.51 13.08
N PRO A 51 -21.33 3.58 12.48
CA PRO A 51 -21.81 4.73 13.26
C PRO A 51 -22.85 4.34 14.31
N VAL A 52 -23.77 3.42 13.98
CA VAL A 52 -24.79 2.93 14.91
C VAL A 52 -24.18 2.13 16.06
N ALA A 53 -23.21 1.24 15.79
CA ALA A 53 -22.52 0.47 16.81
C ALA A 53 -21.74 1.37 17.77
N PHE A 54 -21.07 2.40 17.26
CA PHE A 54 -20.37 3.38 18.08
C PHE A 54 -21.32 4.26 18.89
N ALA A 55 -22.44 4.71 18.30
CA ALA A 55 -23.46 5.45 19.04
C ALA A 55 -24.08 4.60 20.17
N ALA A 56 -24.27 3.29 19.94
CA ALA A 56 -24.72 2.36 20.97
C ALA A 56 -23.67 2.17 22.08
N TYR A 57 -22.39 2.03 21.71
CA TYR A 57 -21.27 1.96 22.66
C TYR A 57 -21.18 3.23 23.52
N GLN A 58 -21.27 4.41 22.91
CA GLN A 58 -21.25 5.69 23.64
C GLN A 58 -22.43 5.82 24.60
N ARG A 59 -23.64 5.43 24.17
CA ARG A 59 -24.82 5.43 25.02
C ARG A 59 -24.71 4.44 26.18
N GLY A 60 -24.07 3.29 25.98
CA GLY A 60 -23.77 2.35 27.07
C GLY A 60 -22.68 2.86 28.03
N GLY A 61 -21.67 3.51 27.47
CA GLY A 61 -20.53 4.07 28.20
C GLY A 61 -20.83 5.40 28.92
N SER A 62 -21.95 6.06 28.63
CA SER A 62 -22.35 7.29 29.32
C SER A 62 -22.69 7.10 30.81
N LEU A 63 -22.77 5.84 31.25
CA LEU A 63 -22.96 5.44 32.65
C LEU A 63 -21.63 5.18 33.37
N LEU A 64 -20.49 5.29 32.68
CA LEU A 64 -19.16 5.13 33.25
C LEU A 64 -18.67 6.46 33.86
N ASP A 65 -17.76 6.36 34.83
CA ASP A 65 -17.11 7.53 35.46
C ASP A 65 -16.34 8.40 34.44
N THR A 66 -15.96 7.82 33.30
CA THR A 66 -15.36 8.55 32.17
C THR A 66 -16.08 8.14 30.89
N PRO A 67 -17.07 8.92 30.44
CA PRO A 67 -17.79 8.64 29.22
C PRO A 67 -16.84 8.65 28.00
N PRO A 68 -17.01 7.73 27.04
CA PRO A 68 -16.25 7.79 25.79
C PRO A 68 -16.65 9.03 24.98
N GLU A 69 -15.67 9.71 24.40
CA GLU A 69 -15.90 10.86 23.55
C GLU A 69 -16.71 10.48 22.28
N PRO A 70 -17.55 11.38 21.78
CA PRO A 70 -18.23 11.18 20.50
C PRO A 70 -17.20 11.13 19.37
N LEU A 71 -17.35 10.16 18.47
CA LEU A 71 -16.54 10.09 17.25
C LEU A 71 -16.81 11.33 16.39
N THR A 72 -15.73 11.96 15.97
CA THR A 72 -15.74 13.00 14.95
C THR A 72 -15.85 12.38 13.55
N ALA A 73 -16.09 13.23 12.55
CA ALA A 73 -16.04 12.79 11.15
C ALA A 73 -14.64 12.25 10.78
N ASP A 74 -13.58 12.88 11.30
CA ASP A 74 -12.20 12.45 11.07
C ASP A 74 -11.91 11.08 11.71
N ASP A 75 -12.49 10.78 12.87
CA ASP A 75 -12.36 9.47 13.51
C ASP A 75 -13.03 8.36 12.68
N ILE A 76 -14.19 8.66 12.09
CA ILE A 76 -14.88 7.73 11.18
C ILE A 76 -14.04 7.49 9.93
N CYS A 77 -13.42 8.53 9.39
CA CYS A 77 -12.49 8.42 8.28
C CYS A 77 -11.26 7.57 8.63
N MET A 78 -10.65 7.80 9.79
CA MET A 78 -9.53 6.98 10.26
C MET A 78 -9.94 5.51 10.44
N LEU A 79 -11.15 5.26 10.96
CA LEU A 79 -11.67 3.91 11.13
C LEU A 79 -11.80 3.17 9.80
N HIS A 80 -12.37 3.80 8.76
CA HIS A 80 -12.44 3.19 7.43
C HIS A 80 -11.04 2.92 6.84
N ALA A 81 -10.08 3.82 7.05
CA ALA A 81 -8.68 3.59 6.66
C ALA A 81 -8.06 2.38 7.36
N MET A 82 -8.26 2.27 8.68
CA MET A 82 -7.77 1.14 9.47
C MET A 82 -8.45 -0.17 9.08
N LEU A 83 -9.76 -0.17 8.83
CA LEU A 83 -10.49 -1.35 8.37
C LEU A 83 -10.03 -1.79 6.98
N SER A 84 -9.83 -0.85 6.06
CA SER A 84 -9.30 -1.13 4.72
C SER A 84 -7.90 -1.76 4.82
N TYR A 85 -7.00 -1.16 5.59
CA TYR A 85 -5.64 -1.65 5.79
C TYR A 85 -5.60 -3.03 6.48
N THR A 86 -6.45 -3.24 7.48
CA THR A 86 -6.55 -4.53 8.20
C THR A 86 -7.09 -5.62 7.30
N ALA A 87 -8.15 -5.32 6.53
CA ALA A 87 -8.70 -6.22 5.54
C ALA A 87 -7.66 -6.59 4.48
N LEU A 88 -6.91 -5.61 3.98
CA LEU A 88 -5.85 -5.80 3.01
C LEU A 88 -4.73 -6.69 3.56
N SER A 89 -4.31 -6.45 4.80
CA SER A 89 -3.32 -7.25 5.52
C SER A 89 -3.77 -8.70 5.72
N ALA A 90 -5.06 -8.93 5.93
CA ALA A 90 -5.66 -10.25 6.01
C ALA A 90 -5.99 -10.87 4.63
N ASN A 91 -5.54 -10.24 3.53
CA ASN A 91 -5.86 -10.62 2.15
C ASN A 91 -7.38 -10.69 1.85
N LYS A 92 -8.19 -9.93 2.59
CA LYS A 92 -9.63 -9.77 2.37
C LYS A 92 -9.86 -8.57 1.45
N LEU A 93 -9.70 -8.81 0.15
CA LEU A 93 -9.65 -7.75 -0.86
C LEU A 93 -11.00 -7.05 -1.10
N LEU A 94 -12.14 -7.74 -0.97
CA LEU A 94 -13.46 -7.12 -1.12
C LEU A 94 -13.73 -6.05 -0.05
N PRO A 95 -13.60 -6.33 1.26
CA PRO A 95 -13.78 -5.30 2.27
C PRO A 95 -12.70 -4.21 2.16
N ALA A 96 -11.45 -4.54 1.82
CA ALA A 96 -10.41 -3.54 1.61
C ALA A 96 -10.79 -2.50 0.54
N ILE A 97 -11.33 -2.95 -0.60
CA ILE A 97 -11.81 -2.08 -1.68
C ILE A 97 -13.06 -1.29 -1.25
N ALA A 98 -14.00 -1.92 -0.55
CA ALA A 98 -15.23 -1.26 -0.10
C ALA A 98 -14.95 -0.12 0.89
N GLU A 99 -14.05 -0.34 1.85
CA GLU A 99 -13.62 0.68 2.81
C GLU A 99 -12.85 1.83 2.13
N ALA A 100 -12.00 1.51 1.16
CA ALA A 100 -11.33 2.53 0.34
C ALA A 100 -12.33 3.36 -0.49
N ASP A 101 -13.39 2.73 -1.01
CA ASP A 101 -14.47 3.43 -1.72
C ASP A 101 -15.28 4.36 -0.80
N LEU A 102 -15.41 4.06 0.49
CA LEU A 102 -16.04 4.95 1.48
C LEU A 102 -15.13 6.14 1.82
N LEU A 103 -13.83 5.88 2.05
CA LEU A 103 -12.82 6.92 2.30
C LEU A 103 -12.75 7.95 1.17
N GLU A 104 -12.70 7.51 -0.08
CA GLU A 104 -12.63 8.43 -1.23
C GLU A 104 -13.89 9.30 -1.35
N ARG A 105 -15.05 8.76 -0.96
CA ARG A 105 -16.33 9.48 -1.05
C ARG A 105 -16.49 10.52 0.07
N ASP A 106 -16.08 10.17 1.30
CA ASP A 106 -16.54 10.88 2.50
C ASP A 106 -15.43 11.66 3.24
N CYS A 107 -14.15 11.42 2.95
CA CYS A 107 -13.04 11.80 3.84
C CYS A 107 -12.06 12.85 3.28
N GLY A 108 -12.53 13.69 2.37
CA GLY A 108 -11.75 14.80 1.81
C GLY A 108 -10.49 14.35 1.04
N SER A 109 -9.56 15.28 0.82
CA SER A 109 -8.36 15.04 0.01
C SER A 109 -7.41 14.00 0.64
N GLN A 110 -7.22 14.06 1.96
CA GLN A 110 -6.38 13.11 2.69
C GLN A 110 -6.97 11.69 2.64
N GLY A 111 -8.27 11.55 2.86
CA GLY A 111 -8.98 10.27 2.75
C GLY A 111 -8.91 9.71 1.33
N ALA A 112 -9.07 10.55 0.31
CA ALA A 112 -8.92 10.14 -1.09
C ALA A 112 -7.50 9.65 -1.42
N LEU A 113 -6.46 10.27 -0.88
CA LEU A 113 -5.08 9.84 -1.05
C LEU A 113 -4.85 8.46 -0.41
N ILE A 114 -5.30 8.28 0.84
CA ILE A 114 -5.21 6.99 1.55
C ILE A 114 -6.00 5.91 0.82
N ALA A 115 -7.23 6.21 0.40
CA ALA A 115 -8.08 5.31 -0.38
C ALA A 115 -7.39 4.85 -1.65
N THR A 116 -6.81 5.78 -2.41
CA THR A 116 -6.12 5.53 -3.66
C THR A 116 -4.90 4.63 -3.46
N ALA A 117 -4.13 4.88 -2.38
CA ALA A 117 -2.99 4.05 -2.02
C ALA A 117 -3.43 2.61 -1.67
N LEU A 118 -4.39 2.45 -0.76
CA LEU A 118 -4.88 1.14 -0.33
C LEU A 118 -5.53 0.34 -1.48
N ARG A 119 -6.31 1.03 -2.32
CA ARG A 119 -6.98 0.42 -3.48
C ARG A 119 -5.98 -0.03 -4.54
N SER A 120 -4.93 0.74 -4.81
CA SER A 120 -3.89 0.33 -5.78
C SER A 120 -3.25 -1.00 -5.39
N VAL A 121 -2.94 -1.19 -4.11
CA VAL A 121 -2.41 -2.46 -3.57
C VAL A 121 -3.46 -3.57 -3.63
N ALA A 122 -4.72 -3.29 -3.31
CA ALA A 122 -5.80 -4.27 -3.41
C ALA A 122 -6.01 -4.75 -4.85
N PHE A 123 -5.89 -3.86 -5.84
CA PHE A 123 -5.96 -4.18 -7.27
C PHE A 123 -4.77 -5.02 -7.74
N GLU A 124 -3.55 -4.69 -7.30
CA GLU A 124 -2.36 -5.49 -7.61
C GLU A 124 -2.52 -6.92 -7.08
N ARG A 125 -3.02 -7.09 -5.85
CA ARG A 125 -3.30 -8.39 -5.24
C ARG A 125 -4.48 -9.14 -5.86
N LYS A 126 -5.38 -8.44 -6.56
CA LYS A 126 -6.43 -9.03 -7.41
C LYS A 126 -5.92 -9.46 -8.78
N HIS A 127 -4.65 -9.19 -9.10
CA HIS A 127 -4.09 -9.34 -10.44
C HIS A 127 -4.78 -8.43 -11.47
N TRP A 128 -5.07 -7.18 -11.07
CA TRP A 128 -5.58 -6.10 -11.93
C TRP A 128 -4.52 -5.00 -12.10
N PRO A 129 -3.39 -5.29 -12.77
CA PRO A 129 -2.25 -4.39 -12.84
C PRO A 129 -2.56 -3.06 -13.55
N GLN A 130 -3.50 -3.02 -14.50
CA GLN A 130 -3.82 -1.76 -15.19
C GLN A 130 -4.61 -0.81 -14.28
N LEU A 131 -5.52 -1.35 -13.45
CA LEU A 131 -6.22 -0.59 -12.42
C LEU A 131 -5.28 -0.17 -11.30
N ALA A 132 -4.39 -1.06 -10.85
CA ALA A 132 -3.39 -0.76 -9.84
C ALA A 132 -2.48 0.40 -10.28
N GLN A 133 -1.96 0.33 -11.50
CA GLN A 133 -1.11 1.38 -12.07
C GLN A 133 -1.87 2.69 -12.24
N ARG A 134 -3.10 2.67 -12.80
CA ARG A 134 -3.91 3.89 -12.94
C ARG A 134 -4.17 4.58 -11.61
N SER A 135 -4.50 3.80 -10.58
CA SER A 135 -4.72 4.30 -9.22
C SER A 135 -3.42 4.85 -8.61
N SER A 136 -2.29 4.18 -8.81
CA SER A 136 -0.99 4.70 -8.34
C SER A 136 -0.61 5.99 -9.07
N ASP A 137 -0.78 6.05 -10.40
CA ASP A 137 -0.46 7.23 -11.20
C ASP A 137 -1.30 8.46 -10.82
N SER A 138 -2.53 8.27 -10.33
CA SER A 138 -3.35 9.39 -9.86
C SER A 138 -2.84 10.02 -8.56
N LEU A 139 -2.13 9.27 -7.71
CA LEU A 139 -1.48 9.80 -6.50
C LEU A 139 -0.47 10.90 -6.84
N TRP A 140 0.17 10.80 -8.00
CA TRP A 140 1.22 11.72 -8.45
C TRP A 140 0.69 12.92 -9.25
N LYS A 141 -0.60 12.91 -9.64
CA LYS A 141 -1.19 13.93 -10.53
C LYS A 141 -1.96 15.03 -9.78
N HIS A 142 -2.26 14.84 -8.50
CA HIS A 142 -3.25 15.66 -7.77
C HIS A 142 -2.68 16.68 -6.80
N ASP A 143 -1.37 16.98 -6.82
CA ASP A 143 -0.86 17.88 -5.78
C ASP A 143 0.37 18.67 -6.21
N ALA A 144 0.29 19.98 -5.95
CA ALA A 144 1.42 20.90 -5.99
C ALA A 144 2.17 20.90 -4.63
N ASN A 145 1.67 20.18 -3.62
CA ASN A 145 2.39 19.94 -2.36
C ASN A 145 1.96 18.61 -1.66
N PRO A 146 2.09 17.43 -2.30
CA PRO A 146 1.72 16.10 -1.75
C PRO A 146 2.81 15.50 -0.85
N ASP A 147 3.94 16.20 -0.73
CA ASP A 147 5.22 15.59 -0.42
C ASP A 147 5.29 15.06 1.02
N ASP A 148 4.41 15.49 1.94
CA ASP A 148 4.45 15.05 3.33
C ASP A 148 3.70 13.74 3.58
N THR A 149 2.43 13.66 3.15
CA THR A 149 1.57 12.51 3.48
C THR A 149 1.94 11.28 2.67
N LEU A 150 2.16 11.42 1.35
CA LEU A 150 2.53 10.28 0.50
C LEU A 150 3.92 9.76 0.88
N THR A 151 4.88 10.64 1.17
CA THR A 151 6.20 10.25 1.68
C THR A 151 6.06 9.55 3.02
N THR A 152 5.24 10.07 3.94
CA THR A 152 5.00 9.44 5.24
C THR A 152 4.44 8.03 5.09
N LEU A 153 3.44 7.84 4.22
CA LEU A 153 2.87 6.53 3.93
C LEU A 153 3.91 5.58 3.33
N LEU A 154 4.68 6.05 2.35
CA LEU A 154 5.73 5.24 1.71
C LEU A 154 6.80 4.81 2.73
N MET A 155 7.23 5.72 3.61
CA MET A 155 8.18 5.41 4.68
C MET A 155 7.61 4.41 5.69
N LEU A 156 6.34 4.53 6.05
CA LEU A 156 5.68 3.56 6.91
C LEU A 156 5.71 2.17 6.26
N HIS A 157 5.38 2.06 4.98
CA HIS A 157 5.47 0.78 4.26
C HIS A 157 6.90 0.23 4.21
N VAL A 158 7.91 1.07 3.97
CA VAL A 158 9.32 0.66 3.99
C VAL A 158 9.72 0.06 5.33
N VAL A 159 9.38 0.72 6.44
CA VAL A 159 9.74 0.20 7.76
C VAL A 159 8.96 -1.07 8.06
N MET A 160 7.67 -1.09 7.77
CA MET A 160 6.86 -2.28 8.00
C MET A 160 7.32 -3.48 7.14
N ALA A 161 7.80 -3.25 5.91
CA ALA A 161 8.45 -4.27 5.10
C ALA A 161 9.70 -4.81 5.78
N TYR A 162 10.58 -3.93 6.26
CA TYR A 162 11.81 -4.33 6.94
C TYR A 162 11.53 -5.12 8.22
N ALA A 163 10.59 -4.65 9.04
CA ALA A 163 10.16 -5.36 10.26
C ALA A 163 9.58 -6.74 9.93
N ALA A 164 8.72 -6.83 8.91
CA ALA A 164 8.13 -8.10 8.47
C ALA A 164 9.20 -9.09 7.98
N ILE A 165 10.20 -8.64 7.23
CA ILE A 165 11.32 -9.48 6.77
C ILE A 165 12.13 -10.01 7.97
N GLN A 166 12.45 -9.14 8.94
CA GLN A 166 13.21 -9.53 10.15
C GLN A 166 12.44 -10.55 11.00
N ASP A 167 11.12 -10.40 11.11
CA ASP A 167 10.24 -11.33 11.82
C ASP A 167 9.89 -12.58 11.00
N LYS A 168 10.47 -12.75 9.79
CA LYS A 168 10.18 -13.82 8.83
C LYS A 168 8.70 -13.90 8.41
N ARG A 169 7.96 -12.80 8.54
CA ARG A 169 6.56 -12.64 8.13
C ARG A 169 6.47 -12.20 6.67
N TRP A 170 6.82 -13.11 5.77
CA TRP A 170 6.93 -12.81 4.35
C TRP A 170 5.61 -12.42 3.68
N ASP A 171 4.48 -12.91 4.20
CA ASP A 171 3.14 -12.51 3.79
C ASP A 171 2.90 -11.00 3.98
N ALA A 172 3.35 -10.46 5.12
CA ALA A 172 3.31 -9.03 5.41
C ALA A 172 4.37 -8.26 4.59
N ALA A 173 5.57 -8.82 4.43
CA ALA A 173 6.62 -8.20 3.61
C ALA A 173 6.17 -7.98 2.16
N VAL A 174 5.46 -8.95 1.57
CA VAL A 174 4.88 -8.84 0.21
C VAL A 174 3.89 -7.70 0.13
N LEU A 175 3.00 -7.54 1.12
CA LEU A 175 2.04 -6.42 1.15
C LEU A 175 2.74 -5.07 1.05
N HIS A 176 3.78 -4.88 1.86
CA HIS A 176 4.50 -3.62 1.88
C HIS A 176 5.36 -3.41 0.64
N ALA A 177 5.98 -4.47 0.11
CA ALA A 177 6.72 -4.41 -1.14
C ALA A 177 5.83 -4.09 -2.35
N ASP A 178 4.61 -4.61 -2.40
CA ASP A 178 3.60 -4.26 -3.42
C ASP A 178 3.28 -2.75 -3.34
N ALA A 179 3.03 -2.22 -2.13
CA ALA A 179 2.76 -0.79 -1.93
C ALA A 179 3.91 0.12 -2.35
N ILE A 180 5.14 -0.23 -1.97
CA ILE A 180 6.35 0.51 -2.33
C ILE A 180 6.57 0.44 -3.84
N GLY A 181 6.47 -0.75 -4.44
CA GLY A 181 6.63 -0.98 -5.86
C GLY A 181 5.64 -0.18 -6.70
N LEU A 182 4.39 -0.09 -6.28
CA LEU A 182 3.40 0.76 -6.94
C LEU A 182 3.74 2.25 -6.82
N ALA A 183 4.12 2.71 -5.62
CA ALA A 183 4.47 4.11 -5.39
C ALA A 183 5.67 4.55 -6.25
N VAL A 184 6.75 3.76 -6.29
CA VAL A 184 7.99 4.11 -6.99
C VAL A 184 8.06 3.57 -8.42
N ARG A 185 6.92 3.12 -8.97
CA ARG A 185 6.79 2.55 -10.34
C ARG A 185 7.75 1.39 -10.61
N ALA A 186 8.05 0.61 -9.56
CA ALA A 186 8.86 -0.60 -9.57
C ALA A 186 8.03 -1.81 -9.08
N PRO A 187 6.96 -2.22 -9.79
CA PRO A 187 6.09 -3.33 -9.35
C PRO A 187 6.82 -4.68 -9.21
N TRP A 188 8.01 -4.81 -9.79
CA TRP A 188 8.88 -5.97 -9.61
C TRP A 188 9.39 -6.16 -8.17
N LEU A 189 9.33 -5.13 -7.31
CA LEU A 189 9.66 -5.26 -5.88
C LEU A 189 8.72 -6.23 -5.16
N GLY A 190 7.42 -6.15 -5.45
CA GLY A 190 6.41 -7.07 -4.92
C GLY A 190 6.66 -8.52 -5.34
N GLU A 191 6.99 -8.73 -6.62
CA GLU A 191 7.36 -10.05 -7.15
C GLU A 191 8.63 -10.60 -6.51
N LEU A 192 9.63 -9.76 -6.23
CA LEU A 192 10.84 -10.16 -5.54
C LEU A 192 10.55 -10.56 -4.08
N ALA A 193 9.67 -9.84 -3.38
CA ALA A 193 9.22 -10.23 -2.04
C ALA A 193 8.49 -11.59 -2.04
N ARG A 194 7.70 -11.87 -3.09
CA ARG A 194 7.03 -13.16 -3.27
C ARG A 194 8.02 -14.30 -3.48
N VAL A 195 9.19 -14.06 -4.09
CA VAL A 195 10.28 -15.08 -4.13
C VAL A 195 10.75 -15.42 -2.71
N GLY A 196 10.94 -14.41 -1.85
CA GLY A 196 11.32 -14.62 -0.45
C GLY A 196 10.28 -15.42 0.32
N GLN A 197 8.99 -15.14 0.09
CA GLN A 197 7.88 -15.93 0.62
C GLN A 197 7.92 -17.38 0.11
N ASP A 198 8.09 -17.59 -1.19
CA ASP A 198 8.16 -18.93 -1.79
C ASP A 198 9.29 -19.75 -1.15
N PHE A 199 10.46 -19.16 -0.92
CA PHE A 199 11.56 -19.85 -0.23
C PHE A 199 11.28 -20.09 1.26
N ALA A 200 10.70 -19.12 1.97
CA ALA A 200 10.34 -19.27 3.38
C ALA A 200 9.29 -20.36 3.62
N GLU A 201 8.41 -20.59 2.65
CA GLU A 201 7.38 -21.64 2.66
C GLU A 201 7.88 -22.97 2.04
N HIS A 202 9.19 -23.13 1.86
CA HIS A 202 9.84 -24.30 1.26
C HIS A 202 9.37 -24.65 -0.17
N ARG A 203 8.81 -23.68 -0.91
CA ARG A 203 8.43 -23.80 -2.33
C ARG A 203 9.59 -23.43 -3.25
N LEU A 204 10.67 -24.21 -3.20
CA LEU A 204 11.91 -23.92 -3.94
C LEU A 204 11.68 -23.78 -5.45
N LEU A 205 10.89 -24.68 -6.06
CA LEU A 205 10.64 -24.67 -7.50
C LEU A 205 9.85 -23.43 -7.95
N GLU A 206 8.79 -23.06 -7.23
CA GLU A 206 8.01 -21.85 -7.48
C GLU A 206 8.89 -20.59 -7.34
N GLY A 207 9.68 -20.52 -6.27
CA GLY A 207 10.60 -19.42 -6.02
C GLY A 207 11.65 -19.28 -7.14
N LEU A 208 12.29 -20.39 -7.55
CA LEU A 208 13.24 -20.40 -8.66
C LEU A 208 12.60 -20.00 -10.00
N ARG A 209 11.40 -20.50 -10.29
CA ARG A 209 10.65 -20.10 -11.51
C ARG A 209 10.37 -18.61 -11.52
N ARG A 210 9.93 -18.04 -10.39
CA ARG A 210 9.66 -16.59 -10.26
C ARG A 210 10.95 -15.77 -10.37
N LEU A 211 12.03 -16.23 -9.74
CA LEU A 211 13.34 -15.58 -9.78
C LEU A 211 13.90 -15.54 -11.21
N LYS A 212 13.80 -16.64 -11.97
CA LYS A 212 14.19 -16.69 -13.39
C LYS A 212 13.40 -15.68 -14.22
N ARG A 213 12.07 -15.67 -14.09
CA ARG A 213 11.20 -14.69 -14.78
C ARG A 213 11.58 -13.25 -14.46
N LEU A 214 11.90 -12.94 -13.20
CA LEU A 214 12.36 -11.60 -12.81
C LEU A 214 13.71 -11.25 -13.43
N SER A 215 14.63 -12.20 -13.47
CA SER A 215 15.97 -12.02 -14.04
C SER A 215 15.96 -11.76 -15.56
N GLU A 216 14.89 -12.14 -16.24
CA GLU A 216 14.69 -11.96 -17.69
C GLU A 216 13.78 -10.75 -18.01
N ASN A 217 13.13 -10.16 -17.00
CA ASN A 217 12.14 -9.10 -17.20
C ASN A 217 12.83 -7.76 -17.52
N PRO A 218 12.61 -7.16 -18.71
CA PRO A 218 13.28 -5.91 -19.10
C PRO A 218 12.91 -4.70 -18.22
N LYS A 219 11.78 -4.76 -17.49
CA LYS A 219 11.36 -3.71 -16.53
C LYS A 219 12.14 -3.74 -15.23
N VAL A 220 12.86 -4.82 -14.95
CA VAL A 220 13.75 -4.94 -13.78
C VAL A 220 15.11 -4.33 -14.16
N PRO A 221 15.73 -3.45 -13.34
CA PRO A 221 17.02 -2.84 -13.65
C PRO A 221 18.13 -3.87 -14.00
N PRO A 222 19.04 -3.59 -14.96
CA PRO A 222 20.04 -4.56 -15.42
C PRO A 222 20.96 -5.12 -14.32
N ASP A 223 21.32 -4.29 -13.35
CA ASP A 223 22.11 -4.64 -12.18
C ASP A 223 21.35 -5.58 -11.24
N VAL A 224 20.06 -5.33 -11.02
CA VAL A 224 19.17 -6.26 -10.30
C VAL A 224 19.15 -7.61 -11.02
N ARG A 225 18.89 -7.62 -12.33
CA ARG A 225 18.84 -8.88 -13.12
C ARG A 225 20.12 -9.68 -13.02
N ALA A 226 21.28 -9.03 -13.05
CA ALA A 226 22.57 -9.68 -12.89
C ALA A 226 22.74 -10.33 -11.50
N GLU A 227 22.31 -9.64 -10.42
CA GLU A 227 22.33 -10.23 -9.08
C GLU A 227 21.35 -11.40 -8.92
N LEU A 228 20.16 -11.31 -9.52
CA LEU A 228 19.20 -12.42 -9.52
C LEU A 228 19.76 -13.63 -10.27
N GLN A 229 20.45 -13.43 -11.41
CA GLN A 229 21.13 -14.50 -12.15
C GLN A 229 22.23 -15.15 -11.31
N ALA A 230 23.06 -14.35 -10.63
CA ALA A 230 24.09 -14.88 -9.74
C ALA A 230 23.50 -15.70 -8.58
N LEU A 231 22.35 -15.28 -8.05
CA LEU A 231 21.64 -16.03 -7.01
C LEU A 231 21.07 -17.34 -7.54
N ILE A 232 20.46 -17.35 -8.73
CA ILE A 232 19.94 -18.57 -9.38
C ILE A 232 21.05 -19.62 -9.49
N THR A 233 22.22 -19.24 -10.02
CA THR A 233 23.36 -20.16 -10.17
C THR A 233 23.80 -20.77 -8.84
N ARG A 234 23.81 -19.98 -7.75
CA ARG A 234 24.18 -20.49 -6.42
C ARG A 234 23.15 -21.46 -5.86
N ILE A 235 21.86 -21.12 -5.95
CA ILE A 235 20.77 -21.99 -5.47
C ILE A 235 20.78 -23.32 -6.22
N GLU A 236 21.01 -23.29 -7.54
CA GLU A 236 21.08 -24.49 -8.38
C GLU A 236 22.33 -25.34 -8.10
N ALA A 237 23.46 -24.72 -7.76
CA ALA A 237 24.70 -25.43 -7.43
C ALA A 237 24.67 -26.09 -6.04
N GLU A 238 24.04 -25.45 -5.05
CA GLU A 238 24.04 -25.91 -3.64
C GLU A 238 22.86 -26.82 -3.29
N SER A 239 22.08 -27.29 -4.28
CA SER A 239 20.95 -28.23 -4.10
C SER A 239 19.96 -27.82 -2.99
N GLY A 240 19.79 -26.52 -2.74
CA GLY A 240 18.78 -25.98 -1.81
C GLY A 240 19.20 -25.80 -0.35
N ASP A 241 20.48 -25.99 0.03
CA ASP A 241 20.95 -25.82 1.43
C ASP A 241 21.28 -24.36 1.83
N LEU A 242 20.95 -23.40 0.95
CA LEU A 242 21.11 -21.97 1.21
C LEU A 242 19.90 -21.46 2.00
N ASP A 243 20.12 -20.63 3.03
CA ASP A 243 19.07 -19.77 3.63
C ASP A 243 18.67 -18.69 2.61
N SER A 244 18.01 -19.16 1.55
CA SER A 244 17.69 -18.43 0.32
C SER A 244 16.73 -17.30 0.63
N SER A 245 15.94 -17.44 1.70
CA SER A 245 15.09 -16.39 2.25
C SER A 245 15.91 -15.16 2.68
N TRP A 246 17.04 -15.38 3.36
CA TRP A 246 17.92 -14.30 3.82
C TRP A 246 18.67 -13.63 2.68
N ALA A 247 19.10 -14.42 1.68
CA ALA A 247 19.71 -13.88 0.46
C ALA A 247 18.72 -12.96 -0.29
N ILE A 248 17.45 -13.36 -0.41
CA ILE A 248 16.40 -12.53 -1.00
C ILE A 248 16.10 -11.30 -0.12
N ALA A 249 16.06 -11.42 1.20
CA ALA A 249 15.85 -10.29 2.12
C ALA A 249 16.88 -9.17 1.90
N ARG A 250 18.16 -9.53 1.76
CA ARG A 250 19.25 -8.59 1.49
C ARG A 250 19.10 -7.90 0.14
N ILE A 251 18.80 -8.67 -0.90
CA ILE A 251 18.56 -8.19 -2.27
C ILE A 251 17.36 -7.24 -2.29
N LEU A 252 16.23 -7.66 -1.72
CA LEU A 252 15.00 -6.87 -1.64
C LEU A 252 15.23 -5.54 -0.91
N THR A 253 15.86 -5.55 0.27
CA THR A 253 16.09 -4.32 1.04
C THR A 253 16.98 -3.32 0.30
N ARG A 254 18.07 -3.80 -0.33
CA ARG A 254 18.96 -2.95 -1.13
C ARG A 254 18.27 -2.40 -2.37
N PHE A 255 17.46 -3.19 -3.04
CA PHE A 255 16.83 -2.76 -4.29
C PHE A 255 15.56 -1.94 -4.06
N MET A 256 14.88 -2.11 -2.93
CA MET A 256 13.90 -1.16 -2.43
C MET A 256 14.52 0.22 -2.26
N TRP A 257 15.70 0.29 -1.62
CA TRP A 257 16.44 1.54 -1.45
C TRP A 257 16.73 2.22 -2.79
N GLN A 258 17.36 1.47 -3.70
CA GLN A 258 17.73 1.98 -5.01
C GLN A 258 16.51 2.41 -5.84
N ALA A 259 15.41 1.68 -5.78
CA ALA A 259 14.18 2.04 -6.48
C ALA A 259 13.58 3.36 -5.95
N ILE A 260 13.63 3.60 -4.63
CA ILE A 260 13.22 4.88 -4.02
C ILE A 260 14.15 6.01 -4.46
N GLU A 261 15.48 5.82 -4.40
CA GLU A 261 16.44 6.84 -4.83
C GLU A 261 16.30 7.26 -6.30
N GLN A 262 15.91 6.31 -7.17
CA GLN A 262 15.78 6.57 -8.59
C GLN A 262 14.44 7.20 -8.97
N ASN A 263 13.35 6.82 -8.29
CA ASN A 263 11.99 7.09 -8.78
C ASN A 263 11.11 7.92 -7.83
N ALA A 264 11.53 8.14 -6.57
CA ALA A 264 10.72 8.91 -5.62
C ALA A 264 10.98 10.43 -5.68
N ALA A 265 10.06 11.21 -5.12
CA ALA A 265 10.19 12.65 -4.97
C ALA A 265 11.44 13.03 -4.14
N PRO A 266 12.03 14.23 -4.33
CA PRO A 266 13.22 14.67 -3.58
C PRO A 266 13.07 14.54 -2.06
N ALA A 267 11.94 14.99 -1.49
CA ALA A 267 11.67 14.92 -0.05
C ALA A 267 11.70 13.47 0.48
N THR A 268 11.13 12.53 -0.28
CA THR A 268 11.19 11.09 0.03
C THR A 268 12.62 10.56 0.02
N ARG A 269 13.44 10.99 -0.95
CA ARG A 269 14.84 10.56 -1.07
C ARG A 269 15.70 11.08 0.08
N ASP A 270 15.49 12.32 0.51
CA ASP A 270 16.23 12.92 1.63
C ASP A 270 15.90 12.25 2.97
N LEU A 271 14.61 11.97 3.20
CA LEU A 271 14.17 11.26 4.41
C LEU A 271 14.63 9.80 4.43
N MET A 272 14.64 9.13 3.28
CA MET A 272 15.13 7.77 3.18
C MET A 272 16.64 7.76 3.47
N ARG A 273 17.44 8.68 2.89
CA ARG A 273 18.87 8.93 3.24
C ARG A 273 19.08 9.14 4.74
N PHE A 274 18.22 9.91 5.39
CA PHE A 274 18.25 10.03 6.85
C PHE A 274 18.00 8.69 7.55
N ALA A 275 17.01 7.90 7.10
CA ALA A 275 16.71 6.59 7.67
C ALA A 275 17.88 5.60 7.56
N GLU A 276 18.59 5.55 6.42
CA GLU A 276 19.79 4.73 6.24
C GLU A 276 20.98 5.16 7.11
N GLN A 277 21.16 6.47 7.26
CA GLN A 277 22.17 7.00 8.20
C GLN A 277 21.86 6.67 9.65
N GLN A 278 20.58 6.47 10.00
CA GLN A 278 20.20 5.98 11.32
C GLN A 278 20.37 4.46 11.43
N THR A 279 20.03 3.67 10.40
CA THR A 279 20.18 2.20 10.45
C THR A 279 21.63 1.73 10.40
N SER A 280 22.51 2.42 9.69
CA SER A 280 23.97 2.15 9.69
C SER A 280 24.65 2.42 11.04
N LYS A 281 24.03 3.22 11.92
CA LYS A 281 24.45 3.43 13.32
C LYS A 281 23.95 2.35 14.27
N LEU A 282 23.17 1.37 13.79
CA LEU A 282 22.61 0.26 14.58
C LEU A 282 23.46 -1.00 14.35
N GLY A 283 24.57 -1.11 15.08
CA GLY A 283 25.40 -2.32 15.08
C GLY A 283 24.72 -3.54 15.77
N PRO A 284 25.38 -4.73 15.73
CA PRO A 284 24.83 -6.00 16.22
C PRO A 284 24.38 -6.00 17.70
N ASP A 285 25.01 -5.18 18.54
CA ASP A 285 24.67 -5.06 19.97
C ASP A 285 23.31 -4.36 20.22
N ALA A 286 22.75 -3.68 19.23
CA ALA A 286 21.45 -3.02 19.30
C ALA A 286 20.25 -3.99 19.20
N LEU A 287 20.50 -5.29 18.96
CA LEU A 287 19.47 -6.33 18.80
C LEU A 287 18.78 -6.74 20.11
N ARG A 288 19.29 -6.35 21.29
CA ARG A 288 18.74 -6.78 22.60
C ARG A 288 17.63 -5.88 23.18
N GLN A 289 17.46 -4.64 22.69
CA GLN A 289 16.40 -3.75 23.19
C GLN A 289 15.14 -3.87 22.33
N GLY A 290 14.00 -4.14 22.97
CA GLY A 290 12.70 -4.36 22.31
C GLY A 290 12.37 -3.32 21.24
N TRP A 291 11.99 -3.80 20.06
CA TRP A 291 11.81 -3.01 18.84
C TRP A 291 10.83 -1.83 19.00
N ARG A 292 9.78 -1.99 19.83
CA ARG A 292 8.76 -0.95 20.08
C ARG A 292 9.35 0.35 20.63
N ALA A 293 10.19 0.29 21.67
CA ALA A 293 10.80 1.48 22.29
C ALA A 293 11.88 2.14 21.41
N ARG A 294 12.42 1.39 20.44
CA ARG A 294 13.37 1.88 19.45
C ARG A 294 12.63 2.62 18.34
N TRP A 295 11.52 2.06 17.91
CA TRP A 295 10.62 2.60 16.90
C TRP A 295 9.99 3.93 17.33
N THR A 296 9.54 4.07 18.59
CA THR A 296 9.01 5.34 19.11
C THR A 296 10.05 6.46 19.05
N ARG A 297 11.32 6.14 19.35
CA ARG A 297 12.44 7.09 19.31
C ARG A 297 12.84 7.47 17.88
N TRP A 298 12.81 6.51 16.96
CA TRP A 298 13.05 6.80 15.54
C TRP A 298 11.93 7.65 14.95
N TRP A 299 10.66 7.29 15.21
CA TRP A 299 9.50 8.03 14.74
C TRP A 299 9.46 9.46 15.29
N ALA A 300 9.74 9.64 16.58
CA ALA A 300 9.85 10.97 17.18
C ALA A 300 10.95 11.82 16.50
N LYS A 301 12.10 11.21 16.17
CA LYS A 301 13.21 11.90 15.46
C LYS A 301 12.86 12.24 14.00
N ALA A 302 12.14 11.35 13.33
CA ALA A 302 11.63 11.62 11.99
C ALA A 302 10.66 12.80 12.05
N GLN A 303 9.66 12.77 12.94
CA GLN A 303 8.70 13.87 13.13
C GLN A 303 9.38 15.21 13.45
N THR A 304 10.44 15.24 14.26
CA THR A 304 11.21 16.49 14.49
C THR A 304 11.94 16.97 13.25
N PHE A 305 12.53 16.07 12.46
CA PHE A 305 13.16 16.43 11.19
C PHE A 305 12.15 17.05 10.20
N TRP A 306 10.91 16.55 10.19
CA TRP A 306 9.81 17.15 9.41
C TRP A 306 9.42 18.55 9.89
N GLN A 307 9.34 18.75 11.21
CA GLN A 307 9.02 20.07 11.79
C GLN A 307 10.10 21.13 11.50
N ASP A 308 11.36 20.70 11.44
CA ASP A 308 12.50 21.59 11.14
C ASP A 308 12.72 21.81 9.63
N ALA A 309 12.22 20.90 8.77
CA ALA A 309 12.32 20.97 7.31
C ALA A 309 11.14 21.67 6.62
N ALA A 310 10.02 21.89 7.33
CA ALA A 310 8.95 22.73 6.84
C ALA A 310 9.47 24.17 6.66
N PRO A 311 9.26 24.83 5.50
CA PRO A 311 9.58 26.25 5.38
C PRO A 311 8.77 26.98 6.45
N ALA A 312 9.42 27.88 7.18
CA ALA A 312 8.79 28.70 8.20
C ALA A 312 7.56 29.40 7.62
N SER A 313 6.38 28.82 7.80
CA SER A 313 5.12 29.45 7.46
C SER A 313 4.96 30.65 8.37
N ASP A 314 5.12 31.83 7.80
CA ASP A 314 4.64 33.13 8.26
C ASP A 314 4.58 33.34 9.78
N LYS A 315 5.74 33.50 10.41
CA LYS A 315 5.82 34.16 11.74
C LYS A 315 5.66 35.69 11.69
N ASN A 316 5.17 36.25 10.59
CA ASN A 316 4.93 37.69 10.43
C ASN A 316 3.48 38.04 10.02
N ALA A 317 2.50 37.15 10.23
CA ALA A 317 1.09 37.48 9.99
C ALA A 317 0.36 38.08 11.21
N ASP A 318 1.04 38.28 12.35
CA ASP A 318 0.47 38.92 13.56
C ASP A 318 1.15 40.27 13.90
N ALA A 319 1.65 40.99 12.90
CA ALA A 319 1.91 42.41 13.05
C ALA A 319 0.66 43.19 12.64
N ALA A 320 -0.25 43.40 13.60
CA ALA A 320 -1.35 44.35 13.46
C ALA A 320 -0.80 45.69 12.92
N PRO A 321 -1.43 46.32 11.90
CA PRO A 321 -1.01 47.64 11.47
C PRO A 321 -1.17 48.61 12.64
N ALA A 322 -0.07 49.26 13.01
CA ALA A 322 -0.06 50.29 14.03
C ALA A 322 -1.11 51.36 13.71
N ALA A 323 -1.98 51.64 14.68
CA ALA A 323 -2.95 52.73 14.60
C ALA A 323 -2.22 54.06 14.33
N PRO A 324 -2.76 54.94 13.47
CA PRO A 324 -2.18 56.25 13.25
C PRO A 324 -2.27 57.08 14.55
N ALA A 325 -1.17 57.74 14.90
CA ALA A 325 -1.06 58.60 16.08
C ALA A 325 -2.10 59.73 16.05
N PRO A 326 -2.64 60.15 17.21
CA PRO A 326 -3.60 61.24 17.28
C PRO A 326 -2.93 62.56 16.91
N ALA A 327 -3.60 63.32 16.04
CA ALA A 327 -3.22 64.68 15.73
C ALA A 327 -3.31 65.54 17.00
N THR A 328 -2.17 66.04 17.47
CA THR A 328 -2.12 67.16 18.40
C THR A 328 -2.34 68.46 17.65
N GLN A 329 -3.29 69.22 18.21
CA GLN A 329 -3.80 70.58 17.91
C GLN A 329 -2.91 71.51 17.09
#